data_AF-A0A5D2RRS7-F1
#
_entry.id   AF-A0A5D2RRS7-F1
#
_cell.length_a   1.000
_cell.length_b   1.000
_cell.length_c   1.000
_cell.angle_alpha   90.00
_cell.angle_beta   90.00
_cell.angle_gamma   90.00
#
_symmetry.space_group_name_H-M   'P 1'
#
loop_
_entity.id
_entity.type
_entity.pdbx_description
1 polymer ?
#
loop_
_entity_poly.entity_id
_entity_poly.type
_entity_poly.pdbx_seq_one_letter_code
_entity_poly.pdbx_strand_id
1 'polypeptide(L)'
;MLLKKLVAAGIGSRPVVFVTHSLGGLVVKQMLFKAKAENMDDLVNNTVGVVFYSCPHFGSKLADMPWRMGLVLRPAPTIGELRSGSPRLVQLNDFLRRLHKKQMLQVLSFCETKVTPIVEGYGGWAFRMEIVPIESAYPGFGELVVLESTDHINSCKPLSRSDPSYTETLEFLRKLKAQYT
;
A
#
# COMPACT_ATOMS: atom_id res chain seq x y z
N MET A 1 16.04 6.13 -11.81
CA MET A 1 15.16 5.41 -10.87
C MET A 1 13.98 6.30 -10.47
N LEU A 2 12.81 5.72 -10.14
CA LEU A 2 11.56 6.42 -9.82
C LEU A 2 11.71 7.55 -8.79
N LEU A 3 12.42 7.30 -7.67
CA LEU A 3 12.68 8.30 -6.62
C LEU A 3 13.23 9.62 -7.17
N LYS A 4 14.33 9.56 -7.95
CA LYS A 4 14.95 10.76 -8.54
C LYS A 4 13.99 11.51 -9.48
N LYS A 5 13.13 10.78 -10.21
CA LYS A 5 12.13 11.40 -11.10
C LYS A 5 11.04 12.13 -10.31
N LEU A 6 10.58 11.56 -9.20
CA LEU A 6 9.56 12.18 -8.35
C LEU A 6 10.10 13.45 -7.66
N VAL A 7 11.31 13.38 -7.11
CA VAL A 7 11.97 14.55 -6.50
C VAL A 7 12.20 15.63 -7.55
N ALA A 8 12.69 15.29 -8.74
CA ALA A 8 12.85 16.24 -9.85
C ALA A 8 11.51 16.86 -10.31
N ALA A 9 10.39 16.16 -10.14
CA ALA A 9 9.04 16.68 -10.39
C ALA A 9 8.49 17.54 -9.23
N GLY A 10 9.30 17.83 -8.21
CA GLY A 10 8.92 18.65 -7.06
C GLY A 10 8.11 17.90 -5.99
N ILE A 11 7.98 16.58 -6.07
CA ILE A 11 7.33 15.79 -5.00
C ILE A 11 8.22 15.82 -3.76
N GLY A 12 7.65 16.25 -2.63
CA GLY A 12 8.38 16.49 -1.39
C GLY A 12 8.70 17.96 -1.13
N SER A 13 8.41 18.89 -2.06
CA SER A 13 8.55 20.35 -1.82
C SER A 13 7.39 20.98 -1.03
N ARG A 14 6.32 20.20 -0.83
CA ARG A 14 5.09 20.53 -0.09
C ARG A 14 4.53 19.26 0.52
N PRO A 15 3.60 19.33 1.49
CA PRO A 15 2.95 18.14 2.04
C PRO A 15 2.42 17.20 0.96
N VAL A 16 2.78 15.91 1.09
CA VAL A 16 2.45 14.82 0.17
C VAL A 16 1.67 13.76 0.92
N VAL A 17 0.58 13.31 0.30
CA VAL A 17 -0.11 12.08 0.68
C VAL A 17 0.01 11.09 -0.46
N PHE A 18 0.55 9.90 -0.18
CA PHE A 18 0.56 8.81 -1.15
C PHE A 18 -0.70 7.97 -1.00
N VAL A 19 -1.43 7.77 -2.08
CA VAL A 19 -2.55 6.82 -2.14
C VAL A 19 -2.12 5.65 -2.99
N THR A 20 -2.12 4.46 -2.41
CA THR A 20 -1.45 3.30 -3.00
C THR A 20 -2.34 2.08 -2.99
N HIS A 21 -2.15 1.20 -3.97
CA HIS A 21 -2.81 -0.09 -4.06
C HIS A 21 -1.78 -1.20 -4.17
N SER A 22 -2.00 -2.30 -3.43
CA SER A 22 -1.20 -3.52 -3.51
C SER A 22 0.30 -3.22 -3.37
N LEU A 23 1.12 -3.68 -4.32
CA LEU A 23 2.57 -3.44 -4.37
C LEU A 23 2.98 -1.97 -4.37
N GLY A 24 2.10 -1.06 -4.82
CA GLY A 24 2.38 0.38 -4.80
C GLY A 24 2.72 0.88 -3.40
N GLY A 25 2.11 0.31 -2.36
CA GLY A 25 2.41 0.66 -0.98
C GLY A 25 3.83 0.27 -0.57
N LEU A 26 4.29 -0.92 -0.97
CA LEU A 26 5.65 -1.39 -0.73
C LEU A 26 6.68 -0.56 -1.51
N VAL A 27 6.34 -0.14 -2.73
CA VAL A 27 7.16 0.79 -3.51
C VAL A 27 7.34 2.12 -2.79
N VAL A 28 6.26 2.69 -2.22
CA VAL A 28 6.34 3.91 -1.41
C VAL A 28 7.19 3.69 -0.16
N LYS A 29 7.01 2.59 0.58
CA LYS A 29 7.87 2.30 1.75
C LYS A 29 9.35 2.22 1.38
N GLN A 30 9.68 1.48 0.33
CA GLN A 30 11.04 1.35 -0.20
C GLN A 30 11.61 2.70 -0.62
N MET A 31 10.81 3.52 -1.30
CA MET A 31 11.20 4.85 -1.76
C MET A 31 11.51 5.77 -0.59
N LEU A 32 10.65 5.85 0.43
CA LEU A 32 10.89 6.71 1.59
C LEU A 32 12.10 6.24 2.40
N PHE A 33 12.28 4.93 2.56
CA PHE A 33 13.47 4.37 3.21
C PHE A 33 14.74 4.78 2.45
N LYS A 34 14.73 4.64 1.11
CA LYS A 34 15.85 5.01 0.25
C LYS A 34 16.09 6.52 0.25
N ALA A 35 15.04 7.33 0.21
CA ALA A 35 15.13 8.78 0.29
C ALA A 35 15.83 9.21 1.59
N LYS A 36 15.49 8.58 2.73
CA LYS A 36 16.18 8.85 3.99
C LYS A 36 17.66 8.47 3.95
N ALA A 37 17.99 7.33 3.35
CA ALA A 37 19.40 6.88 3.22
C ALA A 37 20.22 7.78 2.27
N GLU A 38 19.60 8.38 1.25
CA GLU A 38 20.23 9.31 0.31
C GLU A 38 20.13 10.79 0.75
N ASN A 39 19.76 11.06 2.02
CA ASN A 39 19.57 12.41 2.59
C ASN A 39 18.59 13.30 1.79
N MET A 40 17.61 12.70 1.13
CA MET A 40 16.48 13.41 0.51
C MET A 40 15.38 13.66 1.56
N ASP A 41 15.74 14.39 2.61
CA ASP A 41 14.92 14.56 3.81
C ASP A 41 13.60 15.29 3.53
N ASP A 42 13.55 16.21 2.57
CA ASP A 42 12.34 16.93 2.19
C ASP A 42 11.21 15.97 1.77
N LEU A 43 11.53 14.95 0.97
CA LEU A 43 10.53 13.96 0.57
C LEU A 43 10.00 13.17 1.76
N VAL A 44 10.88 12.80 2.69
CA VAL A 44 10.50 12.02 3.89
C VAL A 44 9.67 12.87 4.84
N ASN A 45 10.15 14.07 5.16
CA ASN A 45 9.55 14.97 6.15
C ASN A 45 8.23 15.58 5.65
N ASN A 46 8.11 15.83 4.34
CA ASN A 46 6.87 16.31 3.74
C ASN A 46 5.93 15.19 3.31
N THR A 47 6.26 13.91 3.51
CA THR A 47 5.26 12.85 3.38
C THR A 47 4.46 12.76 4.67
N VAL A 48 3.26 13.33 4.65
CA VAL A 48 2.42 13.53 5.85
C VAL A 48 1.36 12.46 6.01
N GLY A 49 1.06 11.73 4.93
CA GLY A 49 0.11 10.63 4.94
C GLY A 49 0.42 9.53 3.93
N VAL A 50 0.06 8.30 4.26
CA VAL A 50 -0.05 7.21 3.28
C VAL A 50 -1.38 6.48 3.45
N VAL A 51 -2.06 6.25 2.33
CA VAL A 51 -3.24 5.38 2.23
C VAL A 51 -2.83 4.08 1.54
N PHE A 52 -3.10 2.95 2.18
CA PHE A 52 -2.79 1.61 1.70
C PHE A 52 -4.08 0.85 1.38
N TYR A 53 -4.39 0.63 0.11
CA TYR A 53 -5.40 -0.33 -0.30
C TYR A 53 -4.75 -1.69 -0.51
N SER A 54 -5.13 -2.68 0.29
CA SER A 54 -4.73 -4.08 0.08
C SER A 54 -3.21 -4.27 -0.01
N CYS A 55 -2.43 -3.53 0.78
CA CYS A 55 -0.98 -3.57 0.71
C CYS A 55 -0.43 -4.77 1.49
N PRO A 56 0.34 -5.69 0.87
CA PRO A 56 0.90 -6.86 1.55
C PRO A 56 2.11 -6.46 2.40
N HIS A 57 1.89 -5.80 3.54
CA HIS A 57 2.96 -5.23 4.36
C HIS A 57 3.96 -6.25 4.88
N PHE A 58 3.54 -7.49 5.07
CA PHE A 58 4.37 -8.60 5.49
C PHE A 58 4.49 -9.70 4.43
N GLY A 59 4.14 -9.37 3.18
CA GLY A 59 4.14 -10.25 2.01
C GLY A 59 2.78 -10.88 1.72
N SER A 60 2.70 -11.73 0.71
CA SER A 60 1.44 -12.39 0.33
C SER A 60 1.68 -13.87 0.04
N LYS A 61 0.68 -14.71 0.35
CA LYS A 61 0.71 -16.14 0.03
C LYS A 61 0.89 -16.38 -1.48
N LEU A 62 0.41 -15.45 -2.32
CA LEU A 62 0.61 -15.51 -3.77
C LEU A 62 2.09 -15.31 -4.16
N ALA A 63 2.81 -14.40 -3.49
CA ALA A 63 4.24 -14.18 -3.72
C ALA A 63 5.11 -15.38 -3.31
N ASP A 64 4.59 -16.24 -2.43
CA ASP A 64 5.23 -17.49 -2.03
C ASP A 64 5.03 -18.62 -3.06
N MET A 65 4.22 -18.41 -4.11
CA MET A 65 3.95 -19.37 -5.18
C MET A 65 4.52 -18.87 -6.53
N PRO A 66 5.81 -19.13 -6.84
CA PRO A 66 6.51 -18.51 -7.97
C PRO A 66 5.84 -18.71 -9.34
N TRP A 67 5.21 -19.87 -9.57
CA TRP A 67 4.51 -20.18 -10.82
C TRP A 67 3.17 -19.44 -10.99
N ARG A 68 2.63 -18.82 -9.94
CA ARG A 68 1.34 -18.11 -9.97
C ARG A 68 1.47 -16.59 -10.00
N MET A 69 2.66 -16.06 -9.72
CA MET A 69 2.89 -14.61 -9.69
C MET A 69 2.60 -13.95 -11.04
N GLY A 70 2.89 -14.61 -12.16
CA GLY A 70 2.64 -14.10 -13.52
C GLY A 70 1.17 -13.92 -13.90
N LEU A 71 0.23 -14.44 -13.09
CA LEU A 71 -1.22 -14.40 -13.36
C LEU A 71 -1.90 -13.15 -12.80
N VAL A 72 -1.29 -12.50 -11.80
CA VAL A 72 -1.82 -11.26 -11.16
C VAL A 72 -0.84 -10.10 -11.26
N LEU A 73 0.46 -10.40 -11.31
CA LEU A 73 1.55 -9.43 -11.31
C LEU A 73 2.42 -9.65 -12.54
N ARG A 74 2.60 -8.61 -13.38
CA ARG A 74 3.69 -8.64 -14.37
C ARG A 74 5.02 -8.69 -13.60
N PRO A 75 5.89 -9.71 -13.79
CA PRO A 75 7.02 -9.86 -12.89
C PRO A 75 8.02 -8.71 -13.06
N ALA A 76 8.11 -7.82 -12.08
CA ALA A 76 9.24 -6.92 -11.93
C ALA A 76 10.37 -7.64 -11.18
N PRO A 77 11.65 -7.39 -11.49
CA PRO A 77 12.80 -8.04 -10.82
C PRO A 77 12.83 -7.87 -9.29
N THR A 78 12.18 -6.83 -8.75
CA THR A 78 12.09 -6.52 -7.32
C THR A 78 11.14 -7.43 -6.53
N ILE A 79 10.51 -8.42 -7.16
CA ILE A 79 9.48 -9.26 -6.52
C ILE A 79 10.03 -10.25 -5.51
N GLY A 80 11.31 -10.65 -5.61
CA GLY A 80 11.93 -11.57 -4.65
C GLY A 80 11.92 -11.05 -3.20
N GLU A 81 11.93 -9.73 -3.02
CA GLU A 81 11.90 -9.07 -1.70
C GLU A 81 10.50 -9.04 -1.06
N LEU A 82 9.45 -9.41 -1.82
CA LEU A 82 8.04 -9.33 -1.45
C LEU A 82 7.47 -10.63 -0.85
N ARG A 83 8.31 -11.66 -0.69
CA ARG A 83 7.92 -12.94 -0.07
C ARG A 83 7.46 -12.72 1.37
N SER A 84 6.52 -13.57 1.81
CA SER A 84 6.00 -13.50 3.17
C SER A 84 7.13 -13.65 4.19
N GLY A 85 7.15 -12.78 5.19
CA GLY A 85 8.18 -12.81 6.25
C GLY A 85 9.58 -12.32 5.83
N SER A 86 9.73 -11.70 4.66
CA SER A 86 10.99 -11.09 4.23
C SER A 86 11.48 -10.04 5.26
N PRO A 87 12.74 -10.14 5.76
CA PRO A 87 13.30 -9.15 6.69
C PRO A 87 13.28 -7.73 6.13
N ARG A 88 13.34 -7.58 4.81
CA ARG A 88 13.25 -6.29 4.14
C ARG A 88 11.88 -5.65 4.35
N LEU A 89 10.79 -6.41 4.22
CA LEU A 89 9.44 -5.89 4.42
C LEU A 89 9.22 -5.43 5.87
N VAL A 90 9.74 -6.19 6.83
CA VAL A 90 9.71 -5.81 8.26
C VAL A 90 10.47 -4.51 8.48
N GLN A 91 11.69 -4.38 7.95
CA GLN A 91 12.50 -3.16 8.06
C GLN A 91 11.80 -1.93 7.45
N LEU A 92 11.17 -2.10 6.29
CA LEU A 92 10.39 -1.05 5.63
C LEU A 92 9.17 -0.66 6.46
N ASN A 93 8.46 -1.63 7.03
CA ASN A 93 7.31 -1.37 7.90
C ASN A 93 7.72 -0.63 9.17
N ASP A 94 8.80 -1.05 9.82
CA ASP A 94 9.32 -0.44 11.03
C ASP A 94 9.82 0.99 10.80
N PHE A 95 10.34 1.27 9.61
CA PHE A 95 10.71 2.64 9.24
C PHE A 95 9.48 3.58 9.25
N LEU A 96 8.38 3.19 8.59
CA LEU A 96 7.14 3.96 8.65
C LEU A 96 6.55 4.01 10.07
N ARG A 97 6.61 2.90 10.83
CA ARG A 97 6.18 2.86 12.24
C ARG A 97 6.89 3.93 13.06
N ARG A 98 8.19 4.15 12.85
CA ARG A 98 8.95 5.20 13.52
C ARG A 98 8.47 6.60 13.14
N LEU A 99 8.18 6.85 11.86
CA LEU A 99 7.64 8.14 11.39
C LEU A 99 6.26 8.41 12.00
N HIS A 100 5.39 7.41 12.02
CA HIS A 100 4.08 7.53 12.65
C HIS A 100 4.19 7.76 14.17
N LYS A 101 5.06 7.02 14.89
CA LYS A 101 5.25 7.24 16.34
C LYS A 101 5.68 8.68 16.66
N LYS A 102 6.43 9.31 15.76
CA LYS A 102 6.83 10.73 15.85
C LYS A 102 5.73 11.72 15.42
N GLN A 103 4.54 11.24 15.09
CA GLN A 103 3.41 12.02 14.55
C GLN A 103 3.73 12.75 13.24
N MET A 104 4.79 12.33 12.53
CA MET A 104 5.18 12.93 11.24
C MET A 104 4.38 12.34 10.07
N LEU A 105 3.84 11.13 10.24
CA LEU A 105 3.16 10.40 9.19
C LEU A 105 1.88 9.77 9.73
N GLN A 106 0.74 10.12 9.14
CA GLN A 106 -0.53 9.43 9.39
C GLN A 106 -0.70 8.29 8.40
N VAL A 107 -1.35 7.19 8.81
CA VAL A 107 -1.54 6.01 7.97
C VAL A 107 -2.99 5.54 8.04
N LEU A 108 -3.58 5.33 6.87
CA LEU A 108 -4.88 4.70 6.69
C LEU A 108 -4.70 3.43 5.84
N SER A 109 -5.21 2.30 6.31
CA SER A 109 -5.13 1.03 5.60
C SER A 109 -6.52 0.46 5.35
N PHE A 110 -6.73 -0.07 4.16
CA PHE A 110 -7.92 -0.81 3.77
C PHE A 110 -7.55 -2.26 3.51
N CYS A 111 -8.31 -3.20 4.07
CA CYS A 111 -8.16 -4.62 3.75
C CYS A 111 -9.37 -5.14 2.97
N GLU A 112 -9.12 -5.93 1.92
CA GLU A 112 -10.13 -6.73 1.25
C GLU A 112 -10.58 -7.91 2.11
N THR A 113 -11.78 -8.41 1.87
CA THR A 113 -12.30 -9.63 2.52
C THR A 113 -12.72 -10.70 1.51
N LYS A 114 -12.91 -10.35 0.24
CA LYS A 114 -13.32 -11.30 -0.80
C LYS A 114 -12.13 -11.85 -1.58
N VAL A 115 -12.21 -13.15 -1.87
CA VAL A 115 -11.29 -13.83 -2.77
C VAL A 115 -11.37 -13.23 -4.18
N THR A 116 -10.22 -13.06 -4.82
CA THR A 116 -10.08 -12.49 -6.16
C THR A 116 -9.95 -13.60 -7.19
N PRO A 117 -10.63 -13.53 -8.35
CA PRO A 117 -10.42 -14.48 -9.45
C PRO A 117 -9.01 -14.27 -10.06
N ILE A 118 -8.21 -15.34 -10.08
CA ILE A 118 -6.82 -15.33 -10.54
C ILE A 118 -6.67 -15.93 -11.93
N VAL A 119 -7.51 -16.92 -12.23
CA VAL A 119 -7.59 -17.58 -13.53
C VAL A 119 -9.05 -17.87 -13.81
N GLU A 120 -9.54 -17.45 -14.96
CA GLU A 120 -10.83 -17.85 -15.50
C GLU A 120 -10.62 -18.98 -16.50
N GLY A 121 -11.23 -20.13 -16.22
CA GLY A 121 -11.27 -21.29 -17.12
C GLY A 121 -12.55 -21.30 -17.97
N TYR A 122 -12.55 -22.13 -19.00
CA TYR A 122 -13.73 -22.35 -19.83
C TYR A 122 -14.89 -22.93 -19.00
N GLY A 123 -16.13 -22.48 -19.28
CA GLY A 123 -17.34 -22.97 -18.59
C GLY A 123 -17.65 -22.28 -17.26
N GLY A 124 -17.05 -21.12 -16.96
CA GLY A 124 -17.35 -20.32 -15.77
C GLY A 124 -16.61 -20.76 -14.50
N TRP A 125 -15.69 -21.74 -14.60
CA TRP A 125 -14.81 -22.10 -13.50
C TRP A 125 -13.78 -20.99 -13.29
N ALA A 126 -13.62 -20.49 -12.06
CA ALA A 126 -12.58 -19.54 -11.73
C ALA A 126 -11.85 -19.96 -10.47
N PHE A 127 -10.52 -20.00 -10.53
CA PHE A 127 -9.69 -20.19 -9.35
C PHE A 127 -9.62 -18.86 -8.60
N ARG A 128 -10.19 -18.83 -7.39
CA ARG A 128 -10.26 -17.64 -6.54
C ARG A 128 -9.35 -17.80 -5.33
N MET A 129 -8.63 -16.75 -4.98
CA MET A 129 -7.72 -16.73 -3.84
C MET A 129 -7.77 -15.38 -3.14
N GLU A 130 -7.64 -15.38 -1.82
CA GLU A 130 -7.33 -14.18 -1.05
C GLU A 130 -5.90 -13.71 -1.38
N ILE A 131 -5.76 -12.51 -1.93
CA ILE A 131 -4.44 -12.00 -2.35
C ILE A 131 -3.64 -11.53 -1.15
N VAL A 132 -4.25 -10.67 -0.31
CA VAL A 132 -3.61 -10.17 0.90
C VAL A 132 -4.50 -10.50 2.09
N PRO A 133 -4.07 -11.41 2.97
CA PRO A 133 -4.80 -11.67 4.19
C PRO A 133 -4.72 -10.46 5.14
N ILE A 134 -5.72 -10.29 6.00
CA ILE A 134 -5.84 -9.12 6.89
C ILE A 134 -4.59 -8.91 7.76
N GLU A 135 -3.93 -9.99 8.19
CA GLU A 135 -2.70 -9.93 9.00
C GLU A 135 -1.53 -9.30 8.23
N SER A 136 -1.57 -9.38 6.90
CA SER A 136 -0.60 -8.70 6.03
C SER A 136 -1.08 -7.32 5.56
N ALA A 137 -2.39 -7.12 5.43
CA ALA A 137 -2.97 -5.85 4.98
C ALA A 137 -2.87 -4.73 6.04
N TYR A 138 -2.83 -5.07 7.33
CA TYR A 138 -2.66 -4.10 8.40
C TYR A 138 -1.18 -3.98 8.83
N PRO A 139 -0.55 -2.79 8.79
CA PRO A 139 0.87 -2.65 9.13
C PRO A 139 1.14 -2.72 10.64
N GLY A 140 0.10 -2.85 11.48
CA GLY A 140 0.19 -2.87 12.93
C GLY A 140 0.28 -1.48 13.57
N PHE A 141 -0.14 -0.43 12.85
CA PHE A 141 -0.27 0.96 13.30
C PHE A 141 -1.13 1.76 12.30
N GLY A 142 -1.66 2.90 12.74
CA GLY A 142 -2.58 3.72 11.94
C GLY A 142 -4.03 3.21 11.98
N GLU A 143 -4.89 3.81 11.16
CA GLU A 143 -6.30 3.44 11.02
C GLU A 143 -6.44 2.23 10.06
N LEU A 144 -7.37 1.33 10.37
CA LEU A 144 -7.70 0.16 9.55
C LEU A 144 -9.20 0.16 9.23
N VAL A 145 -9.53 0.00 7.96
CA VAL A 145 -10.91 -0.14 7.46
C VAL A 145 -11.03 -1.48 6.74
N VAL A 146 -12.01 -2.28 7.15
CA VAL A 146 -12.30 -3.58 6.53
C VAL A 146 -13.36 -3.38 5.45
N LEU A 147 -13.04 -3.72 4.20
CA LEU A 147 -13.97 -3.61 3.06
C LEU A 147 -14.69 -4.95 2.85
N GLU A 148 -15.76 -5.18 3.60
CA GLU A 148 -16.46 -6.47 3.70
C GLU A 148 -16.95 -7.09 2.38
N SER A 149 -17.16 -6.27 1.35
CA SER A 149 -17.75 -6.71 0.09
C SER A 149 -16.82 -6.63 -1.11
N THR A 150 -15.54 -6.37 -0.89
CA THR A 150 -14.62 -6.01 -1.96
C THR A 150 -13.48 -7.01 -2.08
N ASP A 151 -13.10 -7.31 -3.32
CA ASP A 151 -11.92 -8.12 -3.65
C ASP A 151 -10.67 -7.24 -3.81
N HIS A 152 -9.52 -7.86 -4.04
CA HIS A 152 -8.24 -7.15 -4.16
C HIS A 152 -8.22 -6.16 -5.33
N ILE A 153 -8.94 -6.44 -6.41
CA ILE A 153 -8.94 -5.62 -7.63
C ILE A 153 -9.80 -4.36 -7.46
N ASN A 154 -10.88 -4.47 -6.67
CA ASN A 154 -11.87 -3.42 -6.53
C ASN A 154 -11.71 -2.62 -5.22
N SER A 155 -10.80 -3.01 -4.32
CA SER A 155 -10.61 -2.32 -3.02
C SER A 155 -10.30 -0.83 -3.15
N CYS A 156 -9.67 -0.42 -4.26
CA CYS A 156 -9.35 0.96 -4.60
C CYS A 156 -10.32 1.61 -5.61
N LYS A 157 -11.45 0.95 -5.92
CA LYS A 157 -12.44 1.38 -6.92
C LYS A 157 -13.80 1.57 -6.25
N PRO A 158 -13.99 2.68 -5.52
CA PRO A 158 -15.26 2.95 -4.83
C PRO A 158 -16.43 2.90 -5.82
N LEU A 159 -17.49 2.16 -5.45
CA LEU A 159 -18.69 2.05 -6.29
C LEU A 159 -19.46 3.36 -6.36
N SER A 160 -19.34 4.19 -5.33
CA SER A 160 -19.99 5.49 -5.21
C SER A 160 -19.27 6.39 -4.21
N ARG A 161 -19.71 7.64 -4.07
CA ARG A 161 -19.16 8.58 -3.07
C ARG A 161 -19.55 8.26 -1.63
N SER A 162 -20.47 7.31 -1.41
CA SER A 162 -20.81 6.79 -0.08
C SER A 162 -20.09 5.48 0.25
N ASP A 163 -19.25 4.98 -0.66
CA ASP A 163 -18.43 3.79 -0.42
C ASP A 163 -17.37 4.08 0.66
N PRO A 164 -17.19 3.20 1.67
CA PRO A 164 -16.18 3.40 2.72
C PRO A 164 -14.78 3.65 2.18
N SER A 165 -14.38 3.00 1.07
CA SER A 165 -13.09 3.22 0.44
C SER A 165 -12.89 4.67 -0.03
N TYR A 166 -13.97 5.37 -0.34
CA TYR A 166 -13.96 6.79 -0.71
C TYR A 166 -14.11 7.70 0.50
N THR A 167 -15.10 7.46 1.35
CA THR A 167 -15.44 8.37 2.46
C THR A 167 -14.31 8.45 3.47
N GLU A 168 -13.75 7.31 3.89
CA GLU A 168 -12.66 7.25 4.87
C GLU A 168 -11.40 7.93 4.33
N THR A 169 -11.07 7.72 3.05
CA THR A 169 -9.95 8.41 2.39
C THR A 169 -10.18 9.92 2.34
N LEU A 170 -11.38 10.36 1.99
CA LEU A 170 -11.71 11.79 1.93
C LEU A 170 -11.62 12.43 3.33
N GLU A 171 -12.13 11.77 4.35
CA GLU A 171 -12.04 12.24 5.73
C GLU A 171 -10.60 12.30 6.22
N PHE A 172 -9.79 11.27 5.94
CA PHE A 172 -8.36 11.24 6.23
C PHE A 172 -7.64 12.43 5.57
N LEU A 173 -7.91 12.69 4.29
CA LEU A 173 -7.32 13.84 3.58
C LEU A 173 -7.78 15.19 4.16
N ARG A 174 -9.05 15.30 4.56
CA ARG A 174 -9.57 16.51 5.21
C ARG A 174 -8.91 16.76 6.57
N LYS A 175 -8.77 15.73 7.41
CA LYS A 175 -8.07 15.79 8.70
C LYS A 175 -6.63 16.28 8.52
N LEU A 176 -5.90 15.71 7.55
CA LEU A 176 -4.53 16.14 7.24
C LEU A 176 -4.47 17.58 6.74
N LYS A 177 -5.35 17.97 5.81
CA LYS A 177 -5.37 19.34 5.26
C LYS A 177 -5.63 20.39 6.34
N ALA A 178 -6.46 20.09 7.33
CA ALA A 178 -6.78 20.99 8.43
C ALA A 178 -5.56 21.34 9.32
N GLN A 179 -4.47 20.56 9.26
CA GLN A 179 -3.23 20.86 9.98
C GLN A 179 -2.35 21.92 9.28
N TYR A 180 -2.67 22.28 8.04
CA TYR A 180 -1.90 23.19 7.19
C TYR A 180 -2.71 24.42 6.76
N THR A 181 -3.91 24.61 7.32
CA THR A 181 -4.77 25.77 7.12
C THR A 181 -4.85 26.55 8.43
#